data_AF-A0A359IM42-F1
#
_entry.id   AF-A0A359IM42-F1
#
_cell.length_a   1.000
_cell.length_b   1.000
_cell.length_c   1.000
_cell.angle_alpha   90.00
_cell.angle_beta   90.00
_cell.angle_gamma   90.00
#
_symmetry.space_group_name_H-M   'P 1'
#
loop_
_entity.id
_entity.type
_entity.pdbx_description
1 polymer ?
#
loop_
_entity_poly.entity_id
_entity_poly.type
_entity_poly.pdbx_seq_one_letter_code
_entity_poly.pdbx_strand_id
1 'polypeptide(L)'
;MMRSLYSAVSGLRVHQTKMDVIGNNIANVNTTGFKSSSVSFCDVFNQTLSGGTGASATGLGGSNPMQIGLGVSVSSIDVQMTNGASQRTDNPLDLQISNDGFFVVTDGAGQKFTRAGSFRLDEAGNLVNASGYKVCGWQVDKSTGEIIKGTVQPLEIMGPNTYSIAPNKTTKIEFSGNINLADGDSTGTGIPMTMN
;
A
#
# COMPACT_ATOMS: atom_id res chain seq x y z
N MET A 1 -44.39 -9.78 24.25
CA MET A 1 -44.40 -8.61 23.33
C MET A 1 -43.13 -7.75 23.45
N MET A 2 -42.63 -7.41 24.65
CA MET A 2 -41.40 -6.58 24.76
C MET A 2 -40.14 -7.22 24.12
N ARG A 3 -39.94 -8.53 24.29
CA ARG A 3 -38.74 -9.24 23.78
C ARG A 3 -38.67 -9.28 22.24
N SER A 4 -39.80 -9.47 21.58
CA SER A 4 -39.87 -9.43 20.11
C SER A 4 -39.63 -8.03 19.56
N LEU A 5 -40.04 -6.98 20.28
CA LEU A 5 -39.76 -5.60 19.90
C LEU A 5 -38.26 -5.30 19.96
N TYR A 6 -37.56 -5.72 21.02
CA TYR A 6 -36.10 -5.56 21.11
C TYR A 6 -35.35 -6.30 20.00
N SER A 7 -35.76 -7.53 19.69
CA SER A 7 -35.19 -8.28 18.56
C SER A 7 -35.43 -7.57 17.23
N ALA A 8 -36.63 -7.04 16.98
CA ALA A 8 -36.95 -6.29 15.76
C ALA A 8 -36.13 -4.98 15.65
N VAL A 9 -36.00 -4.23 16.75
CA VAL A 9 -35.19 -3.00 16.81
C VAL A 9 -33.70 -3.30 16.60
N SER A 10 -33.19 -4.41 17.15
CA SER A 10 -31.80 -4.84 16.93
C SER A 10 -31.52 -5.11 15.45
N GLY A 11 -32.43 -5.80 14.75
CA GLY A 11 -32.33 -6.05 13.32
C GLY A 11 -32.32 -4.75 12.50
N LEU A 12 -33.24 -3.82 12.79
CA LEU A 12 -33.28 -2.52 12.11
C LEU A 12 -31.98 -1.73 12.28
N ARG A 13 -31.41 -1.70 13.49
CA ARG A 13 -30.17 -0.96 13.76
C ARG A 13 -28.96 -1.56 13.05
N VAL A 14 -28.86 -2.89 13.02
CA VAL A 14 -27.78 -3.59 12.31
C VAL A 14 -27.91 -3.38 10.79
N HIS A 15 -29.13 -3.40 10.26
CA HIS A 15 -29.38 -3.09 8.85
C HIS A 15 -29.09 -1.63 8.50
N GLN A 16 -29.37 -0.67 9.39
CA GLN A 16 -28.97 0.72 9.21
C GLN A 16 -27.45 0.83 9.05
N THR A 17 -26.68 0.20 9.94
CA THR A 17 -25.21 0.22 9.88
C THR A 17 -24.70 -0.38 8.56
N LYS A 18 -25.31 -1.48 8.10
CA LYS A 18 -24.98 -2.08 6.80
C LYS A 18 -25.31 -1.14 5.64
N MET A 19 -26.44 -0.42 5.70
CA MET A 19 -26.78 0.58 4.68
C MET A 19 -25.79 1.74 4.67
N ASP A 20 -25.34 2.21 5.83
CA ASP A 20 -24.34 3.27 5.92
C ASP A 20 -23.01 2.85 5.28
N VAL A 21 -22.56 1.61 5.52
CA VAL A 21 -21.34 1.06 4.90
C VAL A 21 -21.50 0.88 3.39
N ILE A 22 -22.65 0.38 2.93
CA ILE A 22 -22.94 0.27 1.48
C ILE A 22 -22.95 1.66 0.83
N GLY A 23 -23.60 2.64 1.47
CA GLY A 23 -23.64 4.02 1.01
C GLY A 23 -22.23 4.62 0.90
N ASN A 24 -21.37 4.39 1.89
CA ASN A 24 -19.97 4.84 1.84
C ASN A 24 -19.19 4.18 0.70
N ASN A 25 -19.35 2.88 0.48
CA ASN A 25 -18.70 2.16 -0.62
C ASN A 25 -19.13 2.71 -1.99
N ILE A 26 -20.42 2.98 -2.17
CA ILE A 26 -20.96 3.54 -3.43
C ILE A 26 -20.45 4.97 -3.63
N ALA A 27 -20.45 5.80 -2.59
CA ALA A 27 -19.99 7.18 -2.67
C ALA A 27 -18.51 7.29 -3.06
N ASN A 28 -17.69 6.30 -2.67
CA ASN A 28 -16.25 6.28 -2.93
C ASN A 28 -15.83 5.37 -4.09
N VAL A 29 -16.75 4.96 -4.96
CA VAL A 29 -16.46 4.02 -6.06
C VAL A 29 -15.36 4.53 -7.01
N ASN A 30 -15.26 5.85 -7.20
CA ASN A 30 -14.26 6.48 -8.08
C ASN A 30 -13.03 7.01 -7.32
N THR A 31 -12.97 6.82 -6.00
CA THR A 31 -11.84 7.30 -5.19
C THR A 31 -10.65 6.36 -5.35
N THR A 32 -9.54 6.85 -5.91
CA THR A 32 -8.34 6.04 -6.12
C THR A 32 -7.79 5.48 -4.82
N GLY A 33 -7.51 4.18 -4.78
CA GLY A 33 -6.96 3.51 -3.60
C GLY A 33 -7.98 3.23 -2.48
N PHE A 34 -9.27 3.51 -2.70
CA PHE A 34 -10.32 3.11 -1.76
C PHE A 34 -10.44 1.58 -1.67
N LYS A 35 -10.71 1.09 -0.46
CA LYS A 35 -10.92 -0.33 -0.16
C LYS A 35 -12.32 -0.50 0.41
N SER A 36 -13.13 -1.34 -0.23
CA SER A 36 -14.52 -1.55 0.19
C SER A 36 -14.57 -2.22 1.55
N SER A 37 -15.58 -1.87 2.34
CA SER A 37 -15.83 -2.49 3.64
C SER A 37 -17.08 -3.37 3.60
N SER A 38 -17.05 -4.50 4.31
CA SER A 38 -18.20 -5.40 4.48
C SER A 38 -18.57 -5.50 5.96
N VAL A 39 -19.87 -5.65 6.25
CA VAL A 39 -20.37 -5.79 7.63
C VAL A 39 -20.76 -7.24 7.88
N SER A 40 -20.18 -7.82 8.93
CA SER A 40 -20.51 -9.16 9.42
C SER A 40 -21.42 -9.05 10.65
N PHE A 41 -22.46 -9.88 10.69
CA PHE A 41 -23.43 -9.89 11.79
C PHE A 41 -23.18 -11.10 12.70
N CYS A 42 -23.51 -10.97 13.97
CA CYS A 42 -23.54 -12.08 14.91
C CYS A 42 -24.83 -12.06 15.75
N ASP A 43 -25.26 -13.24 16.15
CA ASP A 43 -26.42 -13.39 17.04
C ASP A 43 -26.04 -13.00 18.47
N VAL A 44 -26.98 -12.38 19.17
CA VAL A 44 -26.85 -12.12 20.61
C VAL A 44 -27.17 -13.40 21.37
N PHE A 45 -26.43 -13.68 22.45
CA PHE A 45 -26.55 -14.90 23.26
C PHE A 45 -28.01 -15.28 23.56
N ASN A 46 -28.38 -16.55 23.30
CA ASN A 46 -29.73 -17.05 23.48
C ASN A 46 -30.08 -17.22 24.96
N GLN A 47 -31.32 -16.90 25.35
CA GLN A 47 -31.82 -17.23 26.68
C GLN A 47 -32.38 -18.66 26.68
N THR A 48 -31.83 -19.52 27.54
CA THR A 48 -32.33 -20.88 27.76
C THR A 48 -33.44 -20.86 28.81
N LEU A 49 -34.64 -21.35 28.47
CA LEU A 49 -35.78 -21.47 29.40
C LEU A 49 -35.84 -22.86 30.03
N SER A 50 -35.42 -23.89 29.30
CA SER A 50 -35.30 -25.26 29.82
C SER A 50 -34.10 -25.93 29.17
N GLY A 51 -33.28 -26.60 29.99
CA GLY A 51 -32.19 -27.44 29.51
C GLY A 51 -32.75 -28.70 28.85
N GLY A 52 -32.05 -29.21 27.83
CA GLY A 52 -32.39 -30.51 27.27
C GLY A 52 -32.13 -31.61 28.30
N THR A 53 -32.98 -32.63 28.32
CA THR A 53 -32.81 -33.80 29.20
C THR A 53 -32.51 -35.04 28.38
N GLY A 54 -31.62 -35.90 28.89
CA GLY A 54 -31.40 -37.23 28.31
C GLY A 54 -32.58 -38.17 28.58
N ALA A 55 -32.58 -39.35 27.96
CA ALA A 55 -33.60 -40.37 28.21
C ALA A 55 -33.63 -40.75 29.70
N SER A 56 -34.83 -40.79 30.28
CA SER A 56 -35.04 -41.11 31.70
C SER A 56 -35.01 -42.62 31.92
N ALA A 57 -34.52 -43.05 33.09
CA ALA A 57 -34.57 -44.46 33.53
C ALA A 57 -36.00 -45.03 33.61
N THR A 58 -37.03 -44.18 33.59
CA THR A 58 -38.45 -44.54 33.58
C THR A 58 -39.04 -44.75 32.18
N GLY A 59 -38.22 -44.77 31.12
CA GLY A 59 -38.67 -45.05 29.75
C GLY A 59 -39.18 -43.84 28.95
N LEU A 60 -39.05 -42.61 29.47
CA LEU A 60 -39.31 -41.39 28.70
C LEU A 60 -38.11 -41.03 27.82
N GLY A 61 -38.37 -40.63 26.57
CA GLY A 61 -37.36 -40.09 25.67
C GLY A 61 -36.81 -38.73 26.12
N GLY A 62 -35.64 -38.37 25.59
CA GLY A 62 -35.03 -37.06 25.88
C GLY A 62 -35.86 -35.89 25.34
N SER A 63 -35.64 -34.71 25.92
CA SER A 63 -36.29 -33.46 25.51
C SER A 63 -35.26 -32.46 24.96
N ASN A 64 -35.66 -31.69 23.95
CA ASN A 64 -34.81 -30.64 23.38
C ASN A 64 -34.75 -29.41 24.30
N PRO A 65 -33.61 -28.69 24.35
CA PRO A 65 -33.52 -27.42 25.05
C PRO A 65 -34.45 -26.37 24.42
N MET A 66 -35.13 -25.61 25.26
CA MET A 66 -35.98 -24.49 24.81
C MET A 66 -35.18 -23.20 24.93
N GLN A 67 -34.80 -22.61 23.79
CA GLN A 67 -34.03 -21.37 23.73
C GLN A 67 -34.77 -20.29 22.93
N ILE A 68 -34.61 -19.04 23.35
CA ILE A 68 -35.13 -17.86 22.66
C ILE A 68 -33.95 -16.96 22.28
N GLY A 69 -33.84 -16.64 21.00
CA GLY A 69 -32.86 -15.67 20.50
C GLY A 69 -33.18 -14.24 20.94
N LEU A 70 -32.14 -13.47 21.29
CA LEU A 70 -32.28 -12.11 21.80
C LEU A 70 -32.05 -11.03 20.72
N GLY A 71 -31.85 -11.45 19.47
CA GLY A 71 -31.65 -10.56 18.33
C GLY A 71 -30.23 -10.67 17.75
N VAL A 72 -29.82 -9.64 17.03
CA VAL A 72 -28.56 -9.59 16.27
C VAL A 72 -27.76 -8.34 16.61
N SER A 73 -26.44 -8.42 16.45
CA SER A 73 -25.51 -7.30 16.60
C SER A 73 -24.46 -7.29 15.48
N VAL A 74 -23.74 -6.18 15.34
CA VAL A 74 -22.61 -6.09 14.39
C VAL A 74 -21.40 -6.76 15.01
N SER A 75 -20.83 -7.73 14.31
CA SER A 75 -19.61 -8.44 14.74
C SER A 75 -18.37 -7.63 14.37
N SER A 76 -18.24 -7.26 13.10
CA SER A 76 -17.08 -6.56 12.56
C SER A 76 -17.46 -5.78 11.30
N ILE A 77 -16.65 -4.78 10.99
CA ILE A 77 -16.63 -4.10 9.70
C ILE A 77 -15.24 -4.36 9.13
N ASP A 78 -15.17 -5.21 8.11
CA ASP A 78 -13.92 -5.72 7.56
C ASP A 78 -13.60 -5.02 6.25
N VAL A 79 -12.36 -4.53 6.13
CA VAL A 79 -11.87 -3.89 4.90
C VAL A 79 -11.34 -4.95 3.94
N GLN A 80 -11.88 -4.98 2.73
CA GLN A 80 -11.45 -5.89 1.67
C GLN A 80 -10.24 -5.31 0.94
N MET A 81 -9.07 -5.90 1.15
CA MET A 81 -7.79 -5.43 0.59
C MET A 81 -7.50 -5.92 -0.84
N THR A 82 -8.47 -6.54 -1.50
CA THR A 82 -8.31 -7.06 -2.87
C THR A 82 -7.95 -5.96 -3.87
N ASN A 83 -7.21 -6.34 -4.91
CA ASN A 83 -6.77 -5.39 -5.93
C ASN A 83 -7.88 -5.15 -6.95
N GLY A 84 -8.11 -3.86 -7.27
CA GLY A 84 -9.07 -3.44 -8.27
C GLY A 84 -8.47 -3.43 -9.68
N ALA A 85 -9.31 -3.07 -10.66
CA ALA A 85 -8.86 -2.85 -12.04
C ALA A 85 -7.85 -1.71 -12.12
N SER A 86 -6.85 -1.86 -13.00
CA SER A 86 -5.90 -0.80 -13.33
C SER A 86 -6.44 0.05 -14.48
N GLN A 87 -6.24 1.37 -14.40
CA GLN A 87 -6.51 2.30 -15.49
C GLN A 87 -5.24 3.08 -15.78
N ARG A 88 -4.89 3.19 -17.07
CA ARG A 88 -3.76 3.97 -17.53
C ARG A 88 -4.11 5.47 -17.55
N THR A 89 -3.23 6.31 -16.99
CA THR A 89 -3.43 7.77 -16.88
C THR A 89 -2.46 8.61 -17.72
N ASP A 90 -1.50 7.97 -18.42
CA ASP A 90 -0.44 8.62 -19.21
C ASP A 90 0.46 9.62 -18.47
N ASN A 91 0.34 9.70 -17.13
CA ASN A 91 1.22 10.47 -16.27
C ASN A 91 2.32 9.55 -15.70
N PRO A 92 3.62 9.85 -15.91
CA PRO A 92 4.71 9.02 -15.40
C PRO A 92 4.82 8.99 -13.86
N LEU A 93 4.23 9.96 -13.16
CA LEU A 93 4.24 10.02 -11.69
C LEU A 93 3.08 9.26 -11.04
N ASP A 94 2.12 8.77 -11.84
CA ASP A 94 1.02 7.96 -11.33
C ASP A 94 1.46 6.50 -11.24
N LEU A 95 1.47 5.97 -10.02
CA LEU A 95 1.95 4.63 -9.73
C LEU A 95 0.87 3.77 -9.10
N GLN A 96 0.86 2.49 -9.44
CA GLN A 96 -0.01 1.50 -8.80
C GLN A 96 0.83 0.33 -8.29
N ILE A 97 0.44 -0.18 -7.13
CA ILE A 97 1.02 -1.40 -6.55
C ILE A 97 0.10 -2.57 -6.95
N SER A 98 0.64 -3.54 -7.70
CA SER A 98 -0.12 -4.69 -8.20
C SER A 98 -0.30 -5.82 -7.19
N ASN A 99 0.34 -5.74 -6.03
CA ASN A 99 0.32 -6.75 -4.96
C ASN A 99 0.11 -6.09 -3.58
N ASP A 100 0.44 -6.83 -2.51
CA ASP A 100 0.52 -6.28 -1.17
C ASP A 100 1.67 -5.26 -1.04
N GLY A 101 1.44 -4.20 -0.26
CA GLY A 101 2.44 -3.15 -0.02
C GLY A 101 1.89 -1.73 -0.15
N PHE A 102 2.22 -0.85 0.80
CA PHE A 102 1.75 0.54 0.81
C PHE A 102 2.85 1.50 0.36
N PHE A 103 2.47 2.63 -0.22
CA PHE A 103 3.36 3.78 -0.32
C PHE A 103 3.49 4.42 1.06
N VAL A 104 4.72 4.77 1.43
CA VAL A 104 5.00 5.51 2.66
C VAL A 104 4.98 7.00 2.35
N VAL A 105 4.20 7.76 3.10
CA VAL A 105 4.15 9.22 3.00
C VAL A 105 4.35 9.83 4.38
N THR A 106 4.79 11.08 4.46
CA THR A 106 4.94 11.82 5.71
C THR A 106 4.18 13.14 5.65
N ASP A 107 3.55 13.49 6.77
CA ASP A 107 2.96 14.82 7.00
C ASP A 107 3.90 15.75 7.78
N GLY A 108 5.15 15.33 8.00
CA GLY A 108 6.15 16.02 8.79
C GLY A 108 6.12 15.67 10.28
N ALA A 109 4.99 15.17 10.80
CA ALA A 109 4.87 14.70 12.18
C ALA A 109 5.05 13.19 12.30
N GLY A 110 4.70 12.42 11.26
CA GLY A 110 4.88 10.97 11.25
C GLY A 110 4.68 10.33 9.87
N GLN A 111 5.06 9.05 9.80
CA GLN A 111 4.86 8.24 8.61
C GLN A 111 3.42 7.72 8.54
N LYS A 112 2.84 7.75 7.35
CA LYS A 112 1.52 7.24 6.99
C LYS A 112 1.62 6.35 5.76
N PHE A 113 0.59 5.54 5.55
CA PHE A 113 0.54 4.57 4.47
C PHE A 113 -0.64 4.87 3.54
N THR A 114 -0.41 4.79 2.23
CA THR A 114 -1.46 4.99 1.21
C THR A 114 -1.32 3.99 0.07
N ARG A 115 -2.45 3.67 -0.58
CA ARG A 115 -2.48 2.97 -1.88
C ARG A 115 -2.79 3.89 -3.04
N ALA A 116 -3.20 5.12 -2.78
CA ALA A 116 -3.35 6.12 -3.82
C ALA A 116 -1.95 6.56 -4.28
N GLY A 117 -1.63 6.32 -5.54
CA GLY A 117 -0.35 6.70 -6.14
C GLY A 117 -0.46 7.86 -7.12
N SER A 118 -1.39 8.79 -6.88
CA SER A 118 -1.44 10.07 -7.61
C SER A 118 -0.44 11.04 -7.00
N PHE A 119 0.74 11.09 -7.61
CA PHE A 119 1.85 11.91 -7.14
C PHE A 119 2.16 13.06 -8.11
N ARG A 120 2.69 14.14 -7.55
CA ARG A 120 3.12 15.34 -8.27
C ARG A 120 4.38 15.90 -7.66
N LEU A 121 5.10 16.71 -8.41
CA LEU A 121 6.28 17.41 -7.92
C LEU A 121 5.88 18.76 -7.33
N ASP A 122 6.47 19.11 -6.19
CA ASP A 122 6.38 20.47 -5.64
C ASP A 122 7.51 21.37 -6.19
N GLU A 123 7.44 22.67 -5.88
CA GLU A 123 8.44 23.66 -6.32
C GLU A 123 9.85 23.36 -5.78
N ALA A 124 9.94 22.69 -4.63
CA ALA A 124 11.20 22.24 -4.04
C ALA A 124 11.70 20.90 -4.62
N GLY A 125 10.97 20.32 -5.58
CA GLY A 125 11.33 19.06 -6.24
C GLY A 125 11.03 17.79 -5.45
N ASN A 126 10.24 17.88 -4.36
CA ASN A 126 9.77 16.73 -3.61
C ASN A 126 8.61 16.06 -4.35
N LEU A 127 8.53 14.73 -4.23
CA LEU A 127 7.35 13.99 -4.65
C LEU A 127 6.26 14.09 -3.57
N VAL A 128 5.10 14.66 -3.91
CA VAL A 128 3.98 14.88 -2.98
C VAL A 128 2.68 14.26 -3.49
N ASN A 129 1.80 13.87 -2.58
CA ASN A 129 0.45 13.41 -2.91
C ASN A 129 -0.53 14.60 -3.09
N ALA A 130 -1.78 14.29 -3.46
CA ALA A 130 -2.85 15.28 -3.61
C ALA A 130 -3.13 16.12 -2.35
N SER A 131 -2.85 15.59 -1.15
CA SER A 131 -3.02 16.26 0.15
C SER A 131 -1.78 17.05 0.61
N GLY A 132 -0.68 17.02 -0.16
CA GLY A 132 0.58 17.69 0.19
C GLY A 132 1.53 16.86 1.07
N TYR A 133 1.26 15.58 1.29
CA TYR A 133 2.17 14.69 2.02
C TYR A 133 3.32 14.27 1.11
N LYS A 134 4.54 14.29 1.66
CA LYS A 134 5.75 13.91 0.92
C LYS A 134 5.88 12.40 0.87
N VAL A 135 6.21 11.85 -0.29
CA VAL A 135 6.47 10.42 -0.46
C VAL A 135 7.85 10.09 0.07
N CYS A 136 7.96 9.05 0.90
CA CYS A 136 9.22 8.60 1.48
C CYS A 136 9.77 7.39 0.73
N GLY A 137 11.09 7.32 0.63
CA GLY A 137 11.82 6.20 0.06
C GLY A 137 13.26 6.16 0.54
N TRP A 138 14.06 5.30 -0.09
CA TRP A 138 15.48 5.22 0.20
C TRP A 138 16.25 6.30 -0.54
N GLN A 139 17.20 6.91 0.17
CA GLN A 139 18.08 7.93 -0.39
C GLN A 139 19.29 7.28 -1.06
N VAL A 140 19.95 8.04 -1.92
CA VAL A 140 21.18 7.65 -2.60
C VAL A 140 22.37 8.28 -1.88
N ASP A 141 23.42 7.50 -1.66
CA ASP A 141 24.69 8.04 -1.20
C ASP A 141 25.33 8.88 -2.31
N LYS A 142 25.62 10.16 -2.01
CA LYS A 142 26.18 11.11 -2.98
C LYS A 142 27.59 10.73 -3.45
N SER A 143 28.33 9.91 -2.69
CA SER A 143 29.71 9.54 -3.05
C SER A 143 29.79 8.28 -3.93
N THR A 144 28.88 7.32 -3.76
CA THR A 144 28.93 6.03 -4.45
C THR A 144 27.83 5.86 -5.49
N GLY A 145 26.77 6.68 -5.41
CA GLY A 145 25.58 6.53 -6.25
C GLY A 145 24.73 5.30 -5.88
N GLU A 146 25.05 4.59 -4.79
CA GLU A 146 24.30 3.43 -4.32
C GLU A 146 23.09 3.83 -3.46
N ILE A 147 22.03 3.03 -3.53
CA ILE A 147 20.81 3.23 -2.74
C ILE A 147 21.05 2.73 -1.31
N ILE A 148 20.90 3.61 -0.33
CA ILE A 148 21.01 3.29 1.09
C ILE A 148 19.70 2.66 1.56
N LYS A 149 19.68 1.33 1.66
CA LYS A 149 18.54 0.57 2.19
C LYS A 149 18.50 0.73 3.72
N GLY A 150 17.74 1.71 4.19
CA GLY A 150 17.61 2.02 5.61
C GLY A 150 16.32 2.75 5.94
N THR A 151 16.39 3.75 6.82
CA THR A 151 15.25 4.60 7.18
C THR A 151 14.76 5.38 5.97
N VAL A 152 13.45 5.27 5.69
CA VAL A 152 12.83 6.01 4.59
C VAL A 152 12.74 7.49 4.91
N GLN A 153 13.12 8.33 3.94
CA GLN A 153 13.13 9.79 4.02
C GLN A 153 12.38 10.37 2.82
N PRO A 154 11.87 11.61 2.88
CA PRO A 154 11.20 12.27 1.76
C PRO A 154 12.03 12.24 0.48
N LEU A 155 11.43 11.85 -0.64
CA LEU A 155 12.10 11.78 -1.93
C LEU A 155 12.11 13.16 -2.61
N GLU A 156 13.33 13.66 -2.86
CA GLU A 156 13.60 14.88 -3.62
C GLU A 156 14.13 14.48 -5.01
N ILE A 157 13.24 14.49 -6.01
CA ILE A 157 13.56 14.05 -7.37
C ILE A 157 14.22 15.18 -8.16
N MET A 158 13.72 16.42 -8.00
CA MET A 158 14.17 17.60 -8.75
C MET A 158 14.68 18.70 -7.81
N GLY A 159 15.54 18.32 -6.85
CA GLY A 159 16.17 19.28 -5.96
C GLY A 159 17.34 20.02 -6.63
N PRO A 160 17.78 21.16 -6.06
CA PRO A 160 18.97 21.89 -6.53
C PRO A 160 20.24 21.03 -6.60
N ASN A 161 20.30 19.98 -5.76
CA ASN A 161 21.43 19.06 -5.66
C ASN A 161 21.37 17.89 -6.65
N THR A 162 20.23 17.64 -7.29
CA THR A 162 20.00 16.49 -8.20
C THR A 162 19.81 16.93 -9.65
N TYR A 163 19.61 18.24 -9.88
CA TYR A 163 19.45 18.80 -11.23
C TYR A 163 20.75 18.82 -12.05
N SER A 164 21.90 18.82 -11.39
CA SER A 164 23.21 18.85 -12.03
C SER A 164 24.09 17.70 -11.54
N ILE A 165 24.65 16.95 -12.47
CA ILE A 165 25.68 15.94 -12.19
C ILE A 165 27.05 16.55 -12.48
N ALA A 166 27.99 16.38 -11.55
CA ALA A 166 29.36 16.81 -11.77
C ALA A 166 30.02 15.93 -12.85
N PRO A 167 30.85 16.50 -13.75
CA PRO A 167 31.54 15.71 -14.76
C PRO A 167 32.53 14.74 -14.11
N ASN A 168 32.50 13.48 -14.53
CA ASN A 168 33.48 12.48 -14.10
C ASN A 168 34.78 12.64 -14.90
N LYS A 169 35.91 12.73 -14.21
CA LYS A 169 37.23 12.75 -14.85
C LYS A 169 37.51 11.42 -15.54
N THR A 170 38.06 11.46 -16.75
CA THR A 170 38.51 10.27 -17.46
C THR A 170 39.61 9.55 -16.67
N THR A 171 39.41 8.28 -16.32
CA THR A 171 40.36 7.47 -15.54
C THR A 171 41.23 6.56 -16.41
N LYS A 172 40.72 6.14 -17.56
CA LYS A 172 41.43 5.26 -18.49
C LYS A 172 41.13 5.68 -19.92
N ILE A 173 42.16 5.64 -20.77
CA ILE A 173 42.02 5.77 -22.23
C ILE A 173 42.73 4.57 -22.83
N GLU A 174 42.01 3.77 -23.61
CA GLU A 174 42.58 2.66 -24.37
C GLU A 174 42.68 3.07 -25.83
N PHE A 175 43.88 2.98 -26.39
CA PHE A 175 44.13 3.17 -27.81
C PHE A 175 44.55 1.84 -28.42
N SER A 176 43.80 1.38 -29.43
CA SER A 176 44.16 0.23 -30.24
C SER A 176 44.20 0.62 -31.71
N GLY A 177 45.26 0.25 -32.42
CA GLY A 177 45.42 0.54 -33.84
C GLY A 177 46.45 -0.39 -34.48
N ASN A 178 46.36 -0.56 -35.80
CA ASN A 178 47.38 -1.26 -36.57
C ASN A 178 48.37 -0.22 -37.11
N ILE A 179 49.66 -0.42 -36.83
CA ILE A 179 50.73 0.44 -37.33
C ILE A 179 51.28 -0.21 -38.60
N ASN A 180 51.47 0.58 -39.67
CA ASN A 180 52.03 0.08 -40.92
C ASN A 180 53.49 -0.35 -40.71
N LEU A 181 53.80 -1.61 -41.03
CA LEU A 181 55.12 -2.19 -40.87
C LEU A 181 56.18 -1.54 -41.78
N ALA A 182 55.77 -0.87 -42.87
CA ALA A 182 56.66 -0.25 -43.84
C ALA A 182 56.92 1.26 -43.61
N ASP A 183 56.53 1.81 -42.46
CA ASP A 183 56.82 3.21 -42.14
C ASP A 183 58.32 3.40 -41.82
N GLY A 184 58.97 4.33 -42.51
CA GLY A 184 60.42 4.51 -42.52
C GLY A 184 60.96 5.50 -41.47
N ASP A 185 60.10 6.12 -40.68
CA ASP A 185 60.50 7.08 -39.65
C ASP A 185 60.81 6.39 -38.32
N SER A 186 62.09 6.09 -38.11
CA SER A 186 62.63 5.56 -36.85
C SER A 186 63.38 6.60 -36.01
N THR A 187 63.30 7.89 -36.39
CA THR A 187 64.11 8.96 -35.79
C THR A 187 63.37 10.29 -35.54
N GLY A 188 62.05 10.34 -35.69
CA GLY A 188 61.23 11.40 -35.12
C GLY A 188 61.11 11.24 -33.61
N THR A 189 61.24 12.34 -32.86
CA THR A 189 61.12 12.51 -31.39
C THR A 189 59.76 12.08 -30.79
N GLY A 190 59.25 10.91 -31.15
CA GLY A 190 58.07 10.26 -30.58
C GLY A 190 58.50 9.36 -29.44
N ILE A 191 58.23 9.78 -28.21
CA ILE A 191 58.52 9.02 -26.99
C ILE A 191 57.70 7.72 -27.04
N PRO A 192 58.32 6.52 -26.88
CA PRO A 192 57.56 5.28 -26.74
C PRO A 192 56.76 5.35 -25.44
N MET A 193 55.45 5.52 -25.58
CA MET A 193 54.52 5.51 -24.45
C MET A 193 54.54 4.13 -23.79
N THR A 194 55.23 4.04 -22.66
CA THR A 194 55.23 2.84 -21.80
C THR A 194 53.99 2.93 -20.91
N MET A 195 53.04 2.02 -21.11
CA MET A 195 51.79 1.95 -20.36
C MET A 195 51.99 1.16 -19.05
N ASN A 196 51.43 1.67 -17.96
CA ASN A 196 51.12 0.92 -16.75
C ASN A 196 49.66 1.19 -16.38
#